data_AF-A0A842R5C8-F1
#
_entry.id   AF-A0A842R5C8-F1
#
_cell.length_a   1.000
_cell.length_b   1.000
_cell.length_c   1.000
_cell.angle_alpha   90.00
_cell.angle_beta   90.00
_cell.angle_gamma   90.00
#
_symmetry.space_group_name_H-M   'P 1'
#
loop_
_entity.id
_entity.type
_entity.pdbx_description
1 polymer ?
#
loop_
_entity_poly.entity_id
_entity_poly.type
_entity_poly.pdbx_seq_one_letter_code
_entity_poly.pdbx_strand_id
1 'polypeptide(L)'
;MHLETLNDKDLRIIGILITVTIEIDDAGTGDPLLGAAIGFYRRETDELHFEWIPIEAYQEGTYRKGLPQEEAAKAVMRGLLALNIKEDETVMICQGSIFDRARDSLDKANIKHEPLKVEGVLQDAVEEEYIQAVEALGIKSKHLRVSEDNKDKEYRKRYFLLLNWAKRKAKEREKFVKNGLNFWKYAKGQRRQIPGGWKQARRKFEDKLMSILKKSKDTLTWGELKHKLKSNFPKRDVWVNHKLSSFGPTRHNGNNTTFMRVQVYNYLLGQVYFFLGERFPESAGELVWKALILKEEEYSVNGVIIYVKRDKYYKDNMKWLAFLRGKVKKLLGGHIRFVTHVY
;
A
#
# COMPACT_ATOMS: atom_id res chain seq x y z
N MET A 1 -51.70 -3.89 -41.51
CA MET A 1 -50.53 -4.19 -40.67
C MET A 1 -49.33 -3.60 -41.40
N HIS A 2 -49.11 -2.30 -41.20
CA HIS A 2 -48.05 -1.55 -41.88
C HIS A 2 -46.76 -1.71 -41.08
N LEU A 3 -45.74 -2.32 -41.69
CA LEU A 3 -44.35 -2.20 -41.27
C LEU A 3 -43.86 -0.85 -41.80
N GLU A 4 -43.93 0.17 -40.96
CA GLU A 4 -43.22 1.42 -41.23
C GLU A 4 -41.72 1.21 -41.04
N THR A 5 -40.98 1.54 -42.08
CA THR A 5 -39.53 1.64 -42.11
C THR A 5 -39.08 2.69 -41.10
N LEU A 6 -38.46 2.26 -40.00
CA LEU A 6 -37.77 3.14 -39.06
C LEU A 6 -36.68 3.93 -39.81
N ASN A 7 -36.73 5.25 -39.70
CA ASN A 7 -35.76 6.16 -40.31
C ASN A 7 -34.42 6.07 -39.54
N ASP A 8 -33.31 6.31 -40.23
CA ASP A 8 -31.93 6.28 -39.72
C ASP A 8 -31.68 7.24 -38.54
N LYS A 9 -32.58 8.20 -38.31
CA LYS A 9 -32.62 9.05 -37.10
C LYS A 9 -33.24 8.37 -35.88
N ASP A 10 -34.20 7.46 -36.06
CA ASP A 10 -34.87 6.76 -34.96
C ASP A 10 -34.00 5.64 -34.40
N LEU A 11 -33.12 5.06 -35.23
CA LEU A 11 -32.05 4.16 -34.78
C LEU A 11 -30.99 4.86 -33.92
N ARG A 12 -30.82 6.19 -34.02
CA ARG A 12 -29.93 6.97 -33.15
C ARG A 12 -30.53 7.28 -31.77
N ILE A 13 -31.85 7.17 -31.61
CA ILE A 13 -32.54 7.42 -30.34
C ILE A 13 -32.71 6.12 -29.55
N ILE A 14 -32.73 4.97 -30.23
CA ILE A 14 -32.69 3.62 -29.62
C ILE A 14 -31.25 3.08 -29.52
N GLY A 15 -30.33 3.66 -30.30
CA GLY A 15 -28.89 3.45 -30.20
C GLY A 15 -28.28 4.26 -29.07
N ILE A 16 -28.13 3.63 -27.91
CA ILE A 16 -26.97 3.89 -27.05
C ILE A 16 -25.78 3.97 -28.00
N LEU A 17 -25.16 5.13 -28.14
CA LEU A 17 -23.80 5.23 -28.66
C LEU A 17 -22.98 4.33 -27.74
N ILE A 18 -22.82 3.06 -28.10
CA ILE A 18 -21.87 2.18 -27.45
C ILE A 18 -20.54 2.76 -27.89
N THR A 19 -20.04 3.72 -27.11
CA THR A 19 -18.67 4.17 -27.20
C THR A 19 -17.83 2.92 -27.07
N VAL A 20 -17.16 2.54 -28.15
CA VAL A 20 -16.33 1.34 -28.19
C VAL A 20 -15.27 1.49 -27.09
N THR A 21 -15.16 0.49 -26.22
CA THR A 21 -14.49 0.62 -24.94
C THR A 21 -13.40 -0.42 -24.79
N ILE A 22 -12.16 0.05 -24.65
CA ILE A 22 -11.02 -0.78 -24.23
C ILE A 22 -10.78 -0.51 -22.74
N GLU A 23 -10.97 -1.52 -21.92
CA GLU A 23 -10.63 -1.47 -20.50
C GLU A 23 -9.17 -1.84 -20.26
N ILE A 24 -8.54 -1.23 -19.24
CA ILE A 24 -7.17 -1.53 -18.83
C ILE A 24 -7.08 -1.68 -17.30
N ASP A 25 -6.46 -2.77 -16.86
CA ASP A 25 -6.22 -3.08 -15.45
C ASP A 25 -4.85 -3.72 -15.23
N ASP A 26 -4.42 -3.83 -13.97
CA ASP A 26 -3.17 -4.48 -13.59
C ASP A 26 -3.35 -5.61 -12.58
N ALA A 27 -2.44 -6.58 -12.61
CA ALA A 27 -2.29 -7.57 -11.57
C ALA A 27 -0.85 -7.75 -11.12
N GLY A 28 -0.69 -8.04 -9.83
CA GLY A 28 0.59 -8.38 -9.23
C GLY A 28 1.46 -7.19 -8.83
N THR A 29 1.09 -5.94 -9.13
CA THR A 29 1.85 -4.73 -8.75
C THR A 29 2.22 -4.69 -7.26
N GLY A 30 1.28 -5.07 -6.38
CA GLY A 30 1.47 -5.17 -4.93
C GLY A 30 2.08 -6.48 -4.41
N ASP A 31 2.21 -7.50 -5.25
CA ASP A 31 2.79 -8.79 -4.86
C ASP A 31 4.32 -8.77 -4.85
N PRO A 32 4.99 -9.62 -4.05
CA PRO A 32 6.44 -9.53 -3.85
C PRO A 32 7.26 -10.17 -4.98
N LEU A 33 6.62 -10.87 -5.92
CA LEU A 33 7.29 -11.63 -6.98
C LEU A 33 6.97 -11.08 -8.36
N LEU A 34 7.84 -11.42 -9.32
CA LEU A 34 7.71 -11.17 -10.75
C LEU A 34 7.50 -9.69 -11.09
N GLY A 35 7.17 -9.44 -12.35
CA GLY A 35 6.70 -8.15 -12.84
C GLY A 35 5.28 -7.83 -12.39
N ALA A 36 4.54 -7.15 -13.26
CA ALA A 36 3.09 -7.02 -13.15
C ALA A 36 2.48 -7.26 -14.54
N ALA A 37 1.33 -7.92 -14.57
CA ALA A 37 0.55 -8.07 -15.80
C ALA A 37 -0.32 -6.83 -15.99
N ILE A 38 -0.46 -6.38 -17.23
CA ILE A 38 -1.37 -5.32 -17.66
C ILE A 38 -2.32 -5.95 -18.66
N GLY A 39 -3.60 -6.01 -18.30
CA GLY A 39 -4.64 -6.59 -19.13
C GLY A 39 -5.37 -5.51 -19.92
N PHE A 40 -5.81 -5.88 -21.11
CA PHE A 40 -6.65 -5.05 -21.98
C PHE A 40 -7.86 -5.88 -22.39
N TYR A 41 -9.05 -5.27 -22.33
CA TYR A 41 -10.29 -5.93 -22.73
C TYR A 41 -11.13 -5.03 -23.62
N ARG A 42 -11.35 -5.45 -24.86
CA ARG A 42 -12.22 -4.78 -25.82
C ARG A 42 -13.61 -5.38 -25.71
N ARG A 43 -14.55 -4.65 -25.10
CA ARG A 43 -15.87 -5.17 -24.71
C ARG A 43 -16.69 -5.68 -25.90
N GLU A 44 -16.56 -5.02 -27.04
CA GLU A 44 -17.42 -5.24 -28.20
C GLU A 44 -17.07 -6.52 -28.96
N THR A 45 -15.81 -6.95 -28.88
CA THR A 45 -15.31 -8.14 -29.58
C THR A 45 -14.93 -9.27 -28.63
N ASP A 46 -15.05 -9.06 -27.31
CA ASP A 46 -14.59 -10.00 -26.28
C ASP A 46 -13.09 -10.34 -26.42
N GLU A 47 -12.29 -9.39 -26.92
CA GLU A 47 -10.86 -9.57 -27.17
C GLU A 47 -10.04 -9.18 -25.94
N LEU A 48 -9.17 -10.11 -25.50
CA LEU A 48 -8.21 -9.90 -24.41
C LEU A 48 -6.80 -9.82 -24.95
N HIS A 49 -6.02 -8.87 -24.44
CA HIS A 49 -4.59 -8.77 -24.67
C HIS A 49 -3.87 -8.56 -23.33
N PHE A 50 -2.62 -9.03 -23.24
CA PHE A 50 -1.81 -8.88 -22.03
C PHE A 50 -0.42 -8.37 -22.37
N GLU A 51 0.04 -7.40 -21.58
CA GLU A 51 1.41 -6.92 -21.56
C GLU A 51 2.00 -7.12 -20.17
N TRP A 52 3.32 -7.05 -20.07
CA TRP A 52 4.01 -7.20 -18.79
C TRP A 52 4.93 -6.01 -18.50
N ILE A 53 4.87 -5.54 -17.26
CA ILE A 53 5.93 -4.73 -16.67
C ILE A 53 7.05 -5.68 -16.24
N PRO A 54 8.28 -5.54 -16.76
CA PRO A 54 9.37 -6.46 -16.44
C PRO A 54 9.78 -6.38 -14.96
N ILE A 55 10.28 -7.50 -14.41
CA ILE A 55 10.75 -7.57 -13.00
C ILE A 55 11.91 -6.60 -12.73
N GLU A 56 12.68 -6.28 -13.76
CA GLU A 56 13.77 -5.32 -13.81
C GLU A 56 13.30 -3.90 -13.40
N ALA A 57 12.06 -3.54 -13.72
CA ALA A 57 11.47 -2.26 -13.32
C ALA A 57 11.29 -2.14 -11.80
N TYR A 58 11.16 -3.29 -11.12
CA TYR A 58 10.94 -3.38 -9.68
C TYR A 58 12.22 -3.65 -8.86
N GLN A 59 13.40 -3.59 -9.49
CA GLN A 59 14.66 -3.83 -8.81
C GLN A 59 15.14 -2.58 -8.04
N GLU A 60 16.06 -2.78 -7.09
CA GLU A 60 16.72 -1.69 -6.39
C GLU A 60 17.49 -0.80 -7.37
N GLY A 61 17.30 0.52 -7.27
CA GLY A 61 17.90 1.51 -8.16
C GLY A 61 17.00 1.93 -9.33
N THR A 62 16.19 1.03 -9.87
CA THR A 62 15.21 1.34 -10.94
C THR A 62 13.85 1.73 -10.37
N TYR A 63 13.35 0.98 -9.38
CA TYR A 63 12.05 1.24 -8.75
C TYR A 63 11.93 2.68 -8.22
N ARG A 64 12.96 3.18 -7.53
CA ARG A 64 12.97 4.54 -6.94
C ARG A 64 12.96 5.67 -7.97
N LYS A 65 13.26 5.37 -9.24
CA LYS A 65 13.19 6.34 -10.34
C LYS A 65 11.81 6.40 -11.00
N GLY A 66 10.85 5.59 -10.52
CA GLY A 66 9.52 5.48 -11.11
C GLY A 66 9.49 4.66 -12.41
N LEU A 67 10.48 3.78 -12.61
CA LEU A 67 10.54 2.91 -13.79
C LEU A 67 9.31 1.99 -13.95
N PRO A 68 8.64 1.48 -12.88
CA PRO A 68 7.40 0.73 -13.05
C PRO A 68 6.32 1.52 -13.79
N GLN A 69 6.13 2.79 -13.46
CA GLN A 69 5.15 3.65 -14.14
C GLN A 69 5.55 3.95 -15.59
N GLU A 70 6.84 4.09 -15.88
CA GLU A 70 7.34 4.27 -17.25
C GLU A 70 7.09 3.02 -18.11
N GLU A 71 7.41 1.85 -17.57
CA GLU A 71 7.18 0.58 -18.25
C GLU A 71 5.69 0.26 -18.38
N ALA A 72 4.86 0.66 -17.40
CA ALA A 72 3.40 0.59 -17.50
C ALA A 72 2.89 1.45 -18.67
N ALA A 73 3.37 2.69 -18.79
CA ALA A 73 2.99 3.56 -19.90
C ALA A 73 3.37 2.97 -21.26
N LYS A 74 4.59 2.40 -21.38
CA LYS A 74 5.02 1.71 -22.61
C LYS A 74 4.15 0.48 -22.90
N ALA A 75 3.85 -0.32 -21.89
CA ALA A 75 2.98 -1.49 -22.00
C ALA A 75 1.58 -1.09 -22.47
N VAL A 76 0.99 -0.03 -21.89
CA VAL A 76 -0.29 0.54 -22.32
C VAL A 76 -0.27 0.90 -23.80
N MET A 77 0.72 1.68 -24.26
CA MET A 77 0.80 2.06 -25.67
C MET A 77 0.98 0.85 -26.60
N ARG A 78 1.79 -0.15 -26.21
CA ARG A 78 1.95 -1.38 -27.01
C ARG A 78 0.67 -2.21 -27.08
N GLY A 79 -0.04 -2.37 -25.96
CA GLY A 79 -1.29 -3.14 -25.93
C GLY A 79 -2.40 -2.47 -26.74
N LEU A 80 -2.50 -1.14 -26.69
CA LEU A 80 -3.44 -0.40 -27.53
C LEU A 80 -3.11 -0.52 -29.04
N LEU A 81 -1.82 -0.50 -29.39
CA LEU A 81 -1.38 -0.76 -30.76
C LEU A 81 -1.68 -2.21 -31.19
N ALA A 82 -1.46 -3.18 -30.30
CA ALA A 82 -1.75 -4.60 -30.58
C ALA A 82 -3.24 -4.84 -30.83
N LEU A 83 -4.10 -4.16 -30.07
CA LEU A 83 -5.56 -4.18 -30.26
C LEU A 83 -6.02 -3.29 -31.42
N ASN A 84 -5.10 -2.60 -32.12
CA ASN A 84 -5.41 -1.68 -33.21
C ASN A 84 -6.50 -0.65 -32.82
N ILE A 85 -6.27 0.08 -31.72
CA ILE A 85 -7.19 1.10 -31.22
C ILE A 85 -7.59 2.08 -32.34
N LYS A 86 -8.89 2.41 -32.42
CA LYS A 86 -9.46 3.39 -33.34
C LYS A 86 -9.66 4.74 -32.64
N GLU A 87 -9.71 5.80 -33.43
CA GLU A 87 -9.81 7.19 -32.94
C GLU A 87 -11.11 7.48 -32.17
N ASP A 88 -12.17 6.72 -32.43
CA ASP A 88 -13.48 6.84 -31.79
C ASP A 88 -13.64 6.00 -30.51
N GLU A 89 -12.63 5.20 -30.14
CA GLU A 89 -12.66 4.37 -28.94
C GLU A 89 -12.28 5.15 -27.69
N THR A 90 -12.94 4.84 -26.57
CA THR A 90 -12.56 5.36 -25.25
C THR A 90 -11.78 4.30 -24.48
N VAL A 91 -10.64 4.69 -23.94
CA VAL A 91 -9.84 3.86 -23.03
C VAL A 91 -10.34 4.04 -21.59
N MET A 92 -10.83 2.99 -20.98
CA MET A 92 -11.28 2.96 -19.59
C MET A 92 -10.18 2.37 -18.71
N ILE A 93 -9.41 3.21 -18.02
CA ILE A 93 -8.18 2.80 -17.34
C ILE A 93 -8.30 2.84 -15.81
N CYS A 94 -7.80 1.80 -15.15
CA CYS A 94 -7.77 1.71 -13.68
C CYS A 94 -7.14 2.94 -13.02
N GLN A 95 -7.69 3.35 -11.88
CA GLN A 95 -7.23 4.52 -11.11
C GLN A 95 -5.94 4.27 -10.31
N GLY A 96 -5.36 3.07 -10.38
CA GLY A 96 -4.10 2.74 -9.71
C GLY A 96 -2.96 3.68 -10.12
N SER A 97 -2.11 4.06 -9.15
CA SER A 97 -0.98 4.97 -9.40
C SER A 97 0.09 4.38 -10.33
N ILE A 98 0.05 3.07 -10.60
CA ILE A 98 0.90 2.45 -11.63
C ILE A 98 0.62 3.04 -13.02
N PHE A 99 -0.61 3.52 -13.26
CA PHE A 99 -1.07 4.07 -14.53
C PHE A 99 -0.95 5.59 -14.65
N ASP A 100 -0.40 6.30 -13.66
CA ASP A 100 -0.29 7.77 -13.70
C ASP A 100 0.40 8.26 -14.99
N ARG A 101 1.58 7.68 -15.31
CA ARG A 101 2.32 8.03 -16.54
C ARG A 101 1.68 7.48 -17.82
N ALA A 102 0.86 6.43 -17.71
CA ALA A 102 0.12 5.92 -18.85
C ALA A 102 -0.95 6.92 -19.26
N ARG A 103 -1.72 7.46 -18.30
CA ARG A 103 -2.69 8.54 -18.54
C ARG A 103 -2.02 9.77 -19.18
N ASP A 104 -0.87 10.21 -18.67
CA ASP A 104 -0.09 11.30 -19.29
C ASP A 104 0.31 11.00 -20.76
N SER A 105 0.53 9.73 -21.09
CA SER A 105 0.92 9.30 -22.44
C SER A 105 -0.28 9.26 -23.39
N LEU A 106 -1.45 8.84 -22.89
CA LEU A 106 -2.72 8.89 -23.61
C LEU A 106 -3.11 10.33 -23.94
N ASP A 107 -2.98 11.25 -22.96
CA ASP A 107 -3.22 12.68 -23.16
C ASP A 107 -2.34 13.26 -24.28
N LYS A 108 -1.03 12.95 -24.25
CA LYS A 108 -0.07 13.40 -25.28
C LYS A 108 -0.38 12.83 -26.67
N ALA A 109 -0.96 11.64 -26.73
CA ALA A 109 -1.36 10.98 -27.95
C ALA A 109 -2.77 11.39 -28.43
N ASN A 110 -3.47 12.29 -27.71
CA ASN A 110 -4.86 12.65 -27.94
C ASN A 110 -5.82 11.44 -27.95
N ILE A 111 -5.51 10.41 -27.16
CA ILE A 111 -6.38 9.23 -27.01
C ILE A 111 -7.36 9.53 -25.88
N LYS A 112 -8.67 9.43 -26.16
CA LYS A 112 -9.72 9.65 -25.17
C LYS A 112 -9.62 8.57 -24.09
N HIS A 113 -9.51 8.99 -22.82
CA HIS A 113 -9.52 8.07 -21.69
C HIS A 113 -10.37 8.57 -20.52
N GLU A 114 -10.89 7.62 -19.75
CA GLU A 114 -11.71 7.86 -18.58
C GLU A 114 -11.31 6.90 -17.44
N PRO A 115 -11.42 7.32 -16.18
CA PRO A 115 -11.09 6.46 -15.06
C PRO A 115 -12.09 5.31 -14.91
N LEU A 116 -11.59 4.10 -14.69
CA LEU A 116 -12.37 2.91 -14.43
C LEU A 116 -12.08 2.37 -13.03
N LYS A 117 -13.13 1.94 -12.35
CA LYS A 117 -13.01 0.99 -11.25
C LYS A 117 -13.28 -0.39 -11.86
N VAL A 118 -12.21 -1.15 -12.09
CA VAL A 118 -12.30 -2.40 -12.84
C VAL A 118 -12.94 -3.48 -11.95
N GLU A 119 -13.99 -4.08 -12.48
CA GLU A 119 -14.70 -5.22 -11.90
C GLU A 119 -15.13 -6.14 -13.06
N GLY A 120 -15.18 -7.46 -12.84
CA GLY A 120 -15.65 -8.43 -13.84
C GLY A 120 -14.54 -9.00 -14.75
N VAL A 121 -14.85 -9.18 -16.03
CA VAL A 121 -14.09 -10.02 -16.98
C VAL A 121 -12.60 -9.67 -17.02
N LEU A 122 -12.26 -8.40 -17.20
CA LEU A 122 -10.86 -7.98 -17.27
C LEU A 122 -10.12 -8.23 -15.96
N GLN A 123 -10.73 -7.90 -14.82
CA GLN A 123 -10.13 -8.11 -13.50
C GLN A 123 -9.77 -9.60 -13.28
N ASP A 124 -10.71 -10.49 -13.60
CA ASP A 124 -10.50 -11.93 -13.45
C ASP A 124 -9.40 -12.44 -14.39
N ALA A 125 -9.41 -11.96 -15.65
CA ALA A 125 -8.46 -12.38 -16.66
C ALA A 125 -7.02 -11.92 -16.35
N VAL A 126 -6.82 -10.67 -15.95
CA VAL A 126 -5.49 -10.14 -15.62
C VAL A 126 -4.91 -10.75 -14.33
N GLU A 127 -5.76 -11.01 -13.33
CA GLU A 127 -5.33 -11.73 -12.11
C GLU A 127 -4.94 -13.18 -12.44
N GLU A 128 -5.67 -13.86 -13.30
CA GLU A 128 -5.34 -15.21 -13.73
C GLU A 128 -4.03 -15.26 -14.54
N GLU A 129 -3.81 -14.31 -15.46
CA GLU A 129 -2.53 -14.18 -16.20
C GLU A 129 -1.34 -14.06 -15.24
N TYR A 130 -1.46 -13.19 -14.22
CA TYR A 130 -0.41 -13.07 -13.21
C TYR A 130 -0.23 -14.35 -12.39
N ILE A 131 -1.32 -15.02 -12.02
CA ILE A 131 -1.28 -16.27 -11.24
C ILE A 131 -0.64 -17.40 -12.03
N GLN A 132 -0.90 -17.52 -13.33
CA GLN A 132 -0.26 -18.53 -14.18
C GLN A 132 1.25 -18.35 -14.23
N ALA A 133 1.75 -17.11 -14.34
CA ALA A 133 3.18 -16.81 -14.27
C ALA A 133 3.79 -17.18 -12.90
N VAL A 134 3.04 -16.98 -11.81
CA VAL A 134 3.44 -17.42 -10.46
C VAL A 134 3.46 -18.95 -10.35
N GLU A 135 2.47 -19.64 -10.91
CA GLU A 135 2.38 -21.11 -10.92
C GLU A 135 3.53 -21.72 -11.75
N ALA A 136 3.98 -21.06 -12.81
CA ALA A 136 5.15 -21.43 -13.60
C ALA A 136 6.47 -21.42 -12.80
N LEU A 137 6.55 -20.67 -11.69
CA LEU A 137 7.65 -20.76 -10.72
C LEU A 137 7.59 -22.02 -9.83
N GLY A 138 6.60 -22.88 -10.03
CA GLY A 138 6.34 -24.07 -9.22
C GLY A 138 5.60 -23.79 -7.91
N ILE A 139 4.91 -22.65 -7.80
CA ILE A 139 4.11 -22.29 -6.62
C ILE A 139 2.69 -22.79 -6.84
N LYS A 140 2.28 -23.86 -6.17
CA LYS A 140 0.90 -24.37 -6.22
C LYS A 140 0.20 -24.14 -4.90
N SER A 141 -0.89 -23.37 -4.90
CA SER A 141 -1.69 -23.11 -3.70
C SER A 141 -3.07 -22.57 -4.05
N LYS A 142 -4.09 -23.05 -3.33
CA LYS A 142 -5.45 -22.48 -3.39
C LYS A 142 -5.54 -21.02 -2.95
N HIS A 143 -4.51 -20.50 -2.27
CA HIS A 143 -4.45 -19.11 -1.81
C HIS A 143 -3.81 -18.15 -2.84
N LEU A 144 -3.55 -18.61 -4.06
CA LEU A 144 -3.12 -17.72 -5.16
C LEU A 144 -4.31 -16.96 -5.76
N ARG A 145 -5.44 -17.64 -5.93
CA ARG A 145 -6.68 -17.04 -6.42
C ARG A 145 -7.43 -16.43 -5.25
N VAL A 146 -7.82 -15.16 -5.38
CA VAL A 146 -8.50 -14.38 -4.35
C VAL A 146 -9.99 -14.42 -4.63
N SER A 147 -10.78 -14.98 -3.73
CA SER A 147 -12.24 -14.91 -3.81
C SER A 147 -12.73 -13.50 -3.45
N GLU A 148 -13.86 -13.07 -4.02
CA GLU A 148 -14.49 -11.79 -3.69
C GLU A 148 -14.86 -11.67 -2.21
N ASP A 149 -15.23 -12.80 -1.60
CA ASP A 149 -15.46 -12.92 -0.18
C ASP A 149 -14.16 -12.65 0.59
N ASN A 150 -14.03 -11.42 1.10
CA ASN A 150 -12.91 -10.95 1.92
C ASN A 150 -11.57 -10.79 1.16
N LYS A 151 -11.62 -10.09 0.00
CA LYS A 151 -10.45 -9.75 -0.86
C LYS A 151 -9.20 -9.37 -0.04
N ASP A 152 -9.29 -8.40 0.87
CA ASP A 152 -8.16 -7.93 1.69
C ASP A 152 -7.39 -9.05 2.42
N LYS A 153 -8.13 -9.99 3.01
CA LYS A 153 -7.54 -11.10 3.78
C LYS A 153 -6.87 -12.11 2.87
N GLU A 154 -7.47 -12.41 1.72
CA GLU A 154 -6.92 -13.36 0.76
C GLU A 154 -5.72 -12.78 0.01
N TYR A 155 -5.76 -11.51 -0.44
CA TYR A 155 -4.58 -10.82 -0.99
C TYR A 155 -3.41 -10.84 0.00
N ARG A 156 -3.68 -10.58 1.29
CA ARG A 156 -2.66 -10.68 2.33
C ARG A 156 -2.09 -12.10 2.46
N LYS A 157 -2.91 -13.14 2.34
CA LYS A 157 -2.42 -14.53 2.37
C LYS A 157 -1.55 -14.84 1.16
N ARG A 158 -1.98 -14.42 -0.03
CA ARG A 158 -1.21 -14.56 -1.28
C ARG A 158 0.15 -13.90 -1.14
N TYR A 159 0.18 -12.62 -0.74
CA TYR A 159 1.41 -11.88 -0.49
C TYR A 159 2.39 -12.67 0.41
N PHE A 160 1.90 -13.20 1.55
CA PHE A 160 2.76 -13.96 2.47
C PHE A 160 3.15 -15.35 1.95
N LEU A 161 2.31 -16.00 1.17
CA LEU A 161 2.65 -17.24 0.48
C LEU A 161 3.85 -17.00 -0.44
N LEU A 162 3.77 -15.99 -1.31
CA LEU A 162 4.80 -15.64 -2.29
C LEU A 162 6.10 -15.20 -1.61
N LEU A 163 6.01 -14.33 -0.60
CA LEU A 163 7.17 -13.88 0.17
C LEU A 163 7.87 -15.05 0.86
N ASN A 164 7.12 -15.98 1.47
CA ASN A 164 7.71 -17.14 2.12
C ASN A 164 8.35 -18.11 1.11
N TRP A 165 7.80 -18.23 -0.09
CA TRP A 165 8.44 -19.00 -1.15
C TRP A 165 9.80 -18.43 -1.54
N ALA A 166 9.92 -17.11 -1.70
CA ALA A 166 11.20 -16.46 -1.98
C ALA A 166 12.22 -16.70 -0.86
N LYS A 167 11.80 -16.49 0.39
CA LYS A 167 12.67 -16.61 1.57
C LYS A 167 13.29 -17.99 1.77
N ARG A 168 12.56 -19.06 1.42
CA ARG A 168 13.06 -20.46 1.59
C ARG A 168 14.35 -20.72 0.84
N LYS A 169 14.55 -20.09 -0.31
CA LYS A 169 15.78 -20.17 -1.11
C LYS A 169 16.20 -18.79 -1.59
N ALA A 170 16.41 -17.87 -0.65
CA ALA A 170 16.62 -16.45 -0.95
C ALA A 170 17.71 -16.21 -2.00
N LYS A 171 18.87 -16.89 -1.90
CA LYS A 171 19.97 -16.76 -2.87
C LYS A 171 19.58 -17.11 -4.31
N GLU A 172 18.80 -18.17 -4.50
CA GLU A 172 18.38 -18.64 -5.83
C GLU A 172 17.18 -17.86 -6.38
N ARG A 173 16.31 -17.37 -5.49
CA ARG A 173 14.99 -16.83 -5.83
C ARG A 173 14.91 -15.32 -5.81
N GLU A 174 15.91 -14.61 -5.29
CA GLU A 174 15.95 -13.14 -5.24
C GLU A 174 15.76 -12.49 -6.62
N LYS A 175 16.21 -13.15 -7.70
CA LYS A 175 15.99 -12.70 -9.08
C LYS A 175 14.52 -12.57 -9.50
N PHE A 176 13.60 -13.26 -8.82
CA PHE A 176 12.16 -13.16 -9.05
C PHE A 176 11.48 -12.18 -8.09
N VAL A 177 12.23 -11.55 -7.18
CA VAL A 177 11.67 -10.70 -6.14
C VAL A 177 11.76 -9.24 -6.56
N LYS A 178 10.68 -8.49 -6.29
CA LYS A 178 10.65 -7.02 -6.39
C LYS A 178 11.51 -6.38 -5.30
N ASN A 179 12.83 -6.48 -5.41
CA ASN A 179 13.75 -6.09 -4.34
C ASN A 179 13.95 -4.56 -4.19
N GLY A 180 13.46 -3.76 -5.14
CA GLY A 180 13.39 -2.31 -5.02
C GLY A 180 12.35 -1.86 -3.98
N LEU A 181 11.36 -2.71 -3.70
CA LEU A 181 10.44 -2.52 -2.60
C LEU A 181 11.13 -2.83 -1.27
N ASN A 182 10.89 -1.95 -0.29
CA ASN A 182 11.53 -2.00 1.02
C ASN A 182 11.33 -3.33 1.76
N PHE A 183 10.27 -4.10 1.48
CA PHE A 183 9.99 -5.36 2.17
C PHE A 183 11.14 -6.35 2.10
N TRP A 184 11.84 -6.44 0.96
CA TRP A 184 12.81 -7.50 0.72
C TRP A 184 14.09 -7.31 1.53
N LYS A 185 14.55 -6.06 1.65
CA LYS A 185 15.67 -5.66 2.52
C LYS A 185 15.50 -6.20 3.94
N TYR A 186 14.27 -6.23 4.44
CA TYR A 186 13.96 -6.71 5.79
C TYR A 186 13.66 -8.21 5.83
N ALA A 187 13.06 -8.77 4.78
CA ALA A 187 12.62 -10.15 4.75
C ALA A 187 13.76 -11.15 4.48
N LYS A 188 14.75 -10.80 3.65
CA LYS A 188 15.75 -11.75 3.13
C LYS A 188 16.66 -12.40 4.19
N GLY A 189 16.91 -11.68 5.29
CA GLY A 189 17.68 -12.19 6.44
C GLY A 189 16.88 -12.97 7.47
N GLN A 190 15.54 -12.98 7.38
CA GLN A 190 14.67 -13.61 8.37
C GLN A 190 14.53 -15.12 8.10
N ARG A 191 15.45 -15.91 8.67
CA ARG A 191 15.50 -17.38 8.50
C ARG A 191 14.37 -18.16 9.16
N ARG A 192 13.60 -17.57 10.09
CA ARG A 192 12.51 -18.27 10.79
C ARG A 192 11.13 -17.77 10.35
N GLN A 193 10.24 -18.68 10.00
CA GLN A 193 8.80 -18.48 10.22
C GLN A 193 8.62 -18.25 11.72
N ILE A 194 7.86 -17.24 12.10
CA ILE A 194 7.54 -17.03 13.52
C ILE A 194 6.51 -18.08 13.91
N PRO A 195 6.80 -18.97 14.87
CA PRO A 195 5.77 -19.81 15.45
C PRO A 195 4.73 -18.90 16.13
N GLY A 196 3.46 -18.97 15.73
CA GLY A 196 2.36 -18.21 16.36
C GLY A 196 1.94 -16.91 15.66
N GLY A 197 2.52 -16.56 14.51
CA GLY A 197 2.07 -15.46 13.66
C GLY A 197 2.44 -14.04 14.14
N TRP A 198 2.29 -13.05 13.25
CA TRP A 198 2.66 -11.65 13.51
C TRP A 198 1.91 -11.02 14.70
N LYS A 199 0.68 -11.45 14.96
CA LYS A 199 -0.14 -10.95 16.08
C LYS A 199 0.50 -11.25 17.43
N GLN A 200 1.01 -12.48 17.62
CA GLN A 200 1.63 -12.88 18.88
C GLN A 200 2.98 -12.16 19.06
N ALA A 201 3.76 -12.01 18.00
CA ALA A 201 5.03 -11.32 18.07
C ALA A 201 4.86 -9.81 18.32
N ARG A 202 3.87 -9.19 17.68
CA ARG A 202 3.45 -7.82 17.96
C ARG A 202 3.03 -7.65 19.42
N ARG A 203 2.19 -8.55 19.94
CA ARG A 203 1.76 -8.51 21.34
C ARG A 203 2.94 -8.61 22.31
N LYS A 204 3.89 -9.52 22.06
CA LYS A 204 5.13 -9.64 22.85
C LYS A 204 5.98 -8.37 22.80
N PHE A 205 6.08 -7.72 21.63
CA PHE A 205 6.75 -6.43 21.51
C PHE A 205 6.04 -5.34 22.33
N GLU A 206 4.71 -5.22 22.16
CA GLU A 206 3.87 -4.27 22.91
C GLU A 206 4.01 -4.48 24.43
N ASP A 207 3.88 -5.72 24.92
CA ASP A 207 3.98 -6.05 26.34
C ASP A 207 5.36 -5.71 26.91
N LYS A 208 6.44 -6.02 26.17
CA LYS A 208 7.81 -5.68 26.58
C LYS A 208 8.05 -4.18 26.58
N LEU A 209 7.57 -3.49 25.56
CA LEU A 209 7.62 -2.03 25.47
C LEU A 209 6.91 -1.40 26.67
N MET A 210 5.69 -1.85 26.98
CA MET A 210 4.93 -1.37 28.14
C MET A 210 5.64 -1.62 29.47
N SER A 211 6.32 -2.76 29.62
CA SER A 211 7.14 -3.05 30.80
C SER A 211 8.31 -2.07 30.95
N ILE A 212 8.97 -1.69 29.84
CA ILE A 212 10.09 -0.73 29.84
C ILE A 212 9.61 0.66 30.28
N LEU A 213 8.43 1.06 29.83
CA LEU A 213 7.87 2.39 30.06
C LEU A 213 7.28 2.53 31.46
N LYS A 214 6.62 1.49 31.98
CA LYS A 214 6.18 1.46 33.38
C LYS A 214 7.34 1.60 34.37
N LYS A 215 8.57 1.27 33.94
CA LYS A 215 9.80 1.35 34.74
C LYS A 215 10.60 2.64 34.51
N SER A 216 10.18 3.54 33.62
CA SER A 216 10.81 4.87 33.50
C SER A 216 10.32 5.82 34.59
N LYS A 217 11.23 6.70 35.06
CA LYS A 217 10.91 7.79 35.99
C LYS A 217 10.03 8.85 35.32
N ASP A 218 9.54 9.81 36.09
CA ASP A 218 8.55 10.85 35.74
C ASP A 218 8.92 11.75 34.54
N THR A 219 10.13 11.64 34.02
CA THR A 219 10.55 12.28 32.76
C THR A 219 11.22 11.25 31.86
N LEU A 220 10.58 10.94 30.73
CA LEU A 220 11.16 10.10 29.68
C LEU A 220 11.55 10.99 28.49
N THR A 221 12.83 11.30 28.35
CA THR A 221 13.36 12.01 27.20
C THR A 221 13.47 11.10 25.98
N TRP A 222 13.61 11.69 24.78
CA TRP A 222 13.87 10.91 23.56
C TRP A 222 15.18 10.13 23.60
N GLY A 223 16.22 10.69 24.22
CA GLY A 223 17.50 10.01 24.42
C GLY A 223 17.33 8.75 25.26
N GLU A 224 16.58 8.85 26.36
CA GLU A 224 16.29 7.72 27.24
C GLU A 224 15.41 6.67 26.58
N LEU A 225 14.35 7.07 25.86
CA LEU A 225 13.51 6.12 25.13
C LEU A 225 14.33 5.38 24.05
N LYS A 226 15.15 6.10 23.27
CA LYS A 226 16.02 5.50 22.26
C LYS A 226 17.02 4.53 22.88
N HIS A 227 17.65 4.91 24.00
CA HIS A 227 18.57 4.05 24.72
C HIS A 227 17.84 2.80 25.23
N LYS A 228 16.71 2.96 25.92
CA LYS A 228 15.90 1.85 26.43
C LYS A 228 15.44 0.90 25.32
N LEU A 229 14.99 1.42 24.18
CA LEU A 229 14.62 0.60 23.03
C LEU A 229 15.82 -0.19 22.50
N LYS A 230 16.97 0.45 22.29
CA LYS A 230 18.18 -0.22 21.80
C LYS A 230 18.75 -1.25 22.78
N SER A 231 18.63 -1.02 24.08
CA SER A 231 19.14 -1.90 25.13
C SER A 231 18.21 -3.09 25.39
N ASN A 232 16.91 -2.95 25.13
CA ASN A 232 15.93 -3.99 25.41
C ASN A 232 15.48 -4.77 24.17
N PHE A 233 15.72 -4.25 22.96
CA PHE A 233 15.37 -4.93 21.71
C PHE A 233 16.62 -5.18 20.88
N PRO A 234 16.77 -6.40 20.30
CA PRO A 234 17.84 -6.67 19.36
C PRO A 234 17.85 -5.65 18.21
N LYS A 235 19.02 -5.26 17.71
CA LYS A 235 19.14 -4.33 16.56
C LYS A 235 18.36 -4.77 15.32
N ARG A 236 18.14 -6.08 15.16
CA ARG A 236 17.35 -6.67 14.08
C ARG A 236 15.84 -6.57 14.29
N ASP A 237 15.40 -6.29 15.53
CA ASP A 237 14.00 -6.26 15.94
C ASP A 237 13.46 -4.83 16.00
N VAL A 238 14.32 -3.84 16.28
CA VAL A 238 13.95 -2.42 16.39
C VAL A 238 15.03 -1.55 15.74
N TRP A 239 14.61 -0.71 14.81
CA TRP A 239 15.43 0.37 14.26
C TRP A 239 14.79 1.71 14.60
N VAL A 240 15.60 2.58 15.20
CA VAL A 240 15.16 3.91 15.64
C VAL A 240 15.76 4.94 14.69
N ASN A 241 14.92 5.53 13.83
CA ASN A 241 15.34 6.61 12.95
C ASN A 241 14.95 7.96 13.55
N HIS A 242 15.93 8.86 13.66
CA HIS A 242 15.71 10.21 14.16
C HIS A 242 15.41 11.22 13.03
N LYS A 243 15.51 10.84 11.74
CA LYS A 243 15.27 11.78 10.64
C LYS A 243 13.83 11.69 10.14
N LEU A 244 12.97 12.52 10.71
CA LEU A 244 11.87 13.17 10.02
C LEU A 244 11.85 14.63 10.50
N SER A 245 12.89 15.38 10.11
CA SER A 245 12.96 16.84 10.25
C SER A 245 12.55 17.57 8.98
N SER A 246 11.91 16.88 8.03
CA SER A 246 11.44 17.48 6.77
C SER A 246 10.09 18.18 6.91
N PHE A 247 9.30 17.88 7.95
CA PHE A 247 8.27 18.80 8.42
C PHE A 247 8.96 19.70 9.43
N GLY A 248 9.37 20.89 9.00
CA GLY A 248 10.12 21.85 9.81
C GLY A 248 9.46 22.09 11.17
N PRO A 249 10.20 22.64 12.16
CA PRO A 249 9.60 23.03 13.43
C PRO A 249 8.47 24.04 13.14
N THR A 250 7.22 23.63 13.29
CA THR A 250 6.10 24.55 13.40
C THR A 250 6.21 25.23 14.76
N ARG A 251 7.01 26.30 14.82
CA ARG A 251 7.04 27.23 15.96
C ARG A 251 5.73 28.00 15.95
N HIS A 252 4.72 27.49 16.64
CA HIS A 252 3.63 28.32 17.13
C HIS A 252 3.64 28.31 18.67
N ASN A 253 3.82 29.50 19.25
CA ASN A 253 3.68 29.77 20.68
C ASN A 253 4.61 29.00 21.63
N GLY A 254 5.89 28.86 21.28
CA GLY A 254 6.96 28.50 22.22
C GLY A 254 6.95 27.07 22.78
N ASN A 255 6.02 26.20 22.37
CA ASN A 255 5.96 24.80 22.82
C ASN A 255 6.44 23.86 21.71
N ASN A 256 7.62 23.26 21.88
CA ASN A 256 8.17 22.28 20.94
C ASN A 256 7.38 20.96 21.02
N THR A 257 6.64 20.62 19.96
CA THR A 257 6.17 19.24 19.78
C THR A 257 7.19 18.50 18.93
N THR A 258 7.74 17.42 19.47
CA THR A 258 8.68 16.55 18.76
C THR A 258 8.04 15.18 18.58
N PHE A 259 8.34 14.47 17.50
CA PHE A 259 7.88 13.09 17.28
C PHE A 259 9.09 12.20 16.95
N MET A 260 9.03 10.92 17.35
CA MET A 260 10.06 9.94 17.02
C MET A 260 9.41 8.79 16.25
N ARG A 261 9.96 8.49 15.08
CA ARG A 261 9.57 7.31 14.32
C ARG A 261 10.41 6.11 14.79
N VAL A 262 9.75 5.05 15.24
CA VAL A 262 10.40 3.79 15.60
C VAL A 262 9.89 2.69 14.68
N GLN A 263 10.76 2.20 13.81
CA GLN A 263 10.42 1.07 12.97
C GLN A 263 10.71 -0.22 13.73
N VAL A 264 9.65 -1.00 14.00
CA VAL A 264 9.76 -2.28 14.69
C VAL A 264 9.86 -3.35 13.62
N TYR A 265 11.07 -3.84 13.40
CA TYR A 265 11.41 -4.69 12.27
C TYR A 265 11.12 -6.16 12.45
N ASN A 266 10.75 -6.57 13.66
CA ASN A 266 10.32 -7.93 13.85
C ASN A 266 8.84 -8.05 13.48
N TYR A 267 8.66 -8.49 12.22
CA TYR A 267 7.56 -9.31 11.74
C TYR A 267 6.45 -8.59 10.98
N LEU A 268 6.67 -8.51 9.67
CA LEU A 268 5.71 -8.08 8.64
C LEU A 268 5.35 -6.60 8.75
N LEU A 269 6.32 -5.76 8.36
CA LEU A 269 6.15 -4.35 7.98
C LEU A 269 5.17 -3.61 8.89
N GLY A 270 5.52 -3.49 10.16
CA GLY A 270 4.78 -2.68 11.11
C GLY A 270 5.58 -1.49 11.56
N GLN A 271 5.20 -0.32 11.06
CA GLN A 271 5.72 0.92 11.61
C GLN A 271 4.94 1.28 12.88
N VAL A 272 5.66 1.65 13.93
CA VAL A 272 5.08 2.16 15.17
C VAL A 272 5.56 3.59 15.37
N TYR A 273 4.66 4.55 15.22
CA TYR A 273 5.01 5.96 15.45
C TYR A 273 4.89 6.27 16.93
N PHE A 274 5.88 6.98 17.47
CA PHE A 274 5.89 7.46 18.84
C PHE A 274 5.73 8.97 18.84
N PHE A 275 4.73 9.46 19.56
CA PHE A 275 4.53 10.88 19.81
C PHE A 275 4.80 11.17 21.29
N LEU A 276 5.69 12.12 21.60
CA LEU A 276 6.03 12.54 22.96
C LEU A 276 5.98 14.08 23.00
N GLY A 277 5.05 14.64 23.76
CA GLY A 277 4.91 16.08 23.92
C GLY A 277 4.29 16.45 25.27
N GLU A 278 4.58 17.66 25.74
CA GLU A 278 3.97 18.25 26.95
C GLU A 278 2.56 18.77 26.63
N ARG A 279 2.42 19.47 25.50
CA ARG A 279 1.15 19.93 24.94
C ARG A 279 1.12 19.55 23.47
N PHE A 280 0.02 18.98 22.98
CA PHE A 280 -0.20 18.82 21.54
C PHE A 280 -0.91 20.09 21.04
N PRO A 281 -0.23 21.03 20.35
CA PRO A 281 -0.79 22.33 19.98
C PRO A 281 -1.68 22.26 18.74
N GLU A 282 -1.73 21.11 18.05
CA GLU A 282 -2.30 20.98 16.72
C GLU A 282 -3.77 20.52 16.77
N SER A 283 -4.58 21.02 15.83
CA SER A 283 -5.94 20.52 15.64
C SER A 283 -5.91 19.00 15.40
N ALA A 284 -6.93 18.29 15.89
CA ALA A 284 -7.06 16.84 15.70
C ALA A 284 -6.94 16.39 14.23
N GLY A 285 -7.26 17.29 13.28
CA GLY A 285 -7.12 17.04 11.85
C GLY A 285 -5.67 16.90 11.39
N GLU A 286 -4.74 17.73 11.87
CA GLU A 286 -3.38 17.80 11.30
C GLU A 286 -2.49 16.62 11.71
N LEU A 287 -2.64 16.12 12.93
CA LEU A 287 -1.88 14.96 13.42
C LEU A 287 -2.41 13.65 12.84
N VAL A 288 -3.74 13.57 12.64
CA VAL A 288 -4.39 12.50 11.86
C VAL A 288 -3.99 12.57 10.40
N TRP A 289 -3.92 13.76 9.83
CA TRP A 289 -3.46 14.00 8.47
C TRP A 289 -1.99 13.59 8.29
N LYS A 290 -1.09 13.96 9.21
CA LYS A 290 0.30 13.48 9.22
C LYS A 290 0.36 11.96 9.35
N ALA A 291 -0.46 11.34 10.21
CA ALA A 291 -0.53 9.88 10.34
C ALA A 291 -1.15 9.18 9.11
N LEU A 292 -2.06 9.84 8.39
CA LEU A 292 -2.67 9.38 7.14
C LEU A 292 -1.71 9.50 5.96
N ILE A 293 -1.03 10.64 5.79
CA ILE A 293 0.04 10.85 4.81
C ILE A 293 1.12 9.78 4.98
N LEU A 294 1.55 9.52 6.22
CA LEU A 294 2.54 8.49 6.53
C LEU A 294 2.02 7.06 6.25
N LYS A 295 0.70 6.84 6.22
CA LYS A 295 0.08 5.58 5.81
C LYS A 295 -0.02 5.45 4.28
N GLU A 296 -0.31 6.53 3.57
CA GLU A 296 -0.39 6.58 2.11
C GLU A 296 0.98 6.43 1.45
N GLU A 297 2.03 7.07 1.99
CA GLU A 297 3.39 6.96 1.44
C GLU A 297 4.03 5.58 1.69
N GLU A 298 3.61 4.86 2.74
CA GLU A 298 4.29 3.65 3.19
C GLU A 298 3.29 2.63 3.76
N TYR A 299 2.53 1.95 2.90
CA TYR A 299 1.54 0.84 3.05
C TYR A 299 1.61 -0.13 4.29
N SER A 300 1.97 0.31 5.50
CA SER A 300 2.56 -0.53 6.56
C SER A 300 2.53 0.09 7.97
N VAL A 301 1.70 1.10 8.22
CA VAL A 301 1.55 1.66 9.58
C VAL A 301 0.67 0.71 10.41
N ASN A 302 1.30 -0.08 11.28
CA ASN A 302 0.60 -1.08 12.09
C ASN A 302 0.29 -0.61 13.52
N GLY A 303 0.81 0.55 13.94
CA GLY A 303 0.50 1.11 15.25
C GLY A 303 0.93 2.56 15.41
N VAL A 304 0.22 3.29 16.28
CA VAL A 304 0.56 4.64 16.71
C VAL A 304 0.50 4.66 18.23
N ILE A 305 1.61 5.00 18.88
CA ILE A 305 1.71 5.10 20.33
C ILE A 305 1.90 6.58 20.68
N ILE A 306 1.05 7.09 21.58
CA ILE A 306 1.05 8.50 21.98
C ILE A 306 1.28 8.57 23.49
N TYR A 307 2.37 9.23 23.90
CA TYR A 307 2.67 9.52 25.29
C TYR A 307 2.18 10.91 25.63
N VAL A 308 1.45 11.02 26.74
CA VAL A 308 0.91 12.28 27.23
C VAL A 308 1.46 12.51 28.62
N LYS A 309 2.13 13.65 28.82
CA LYS A 309 2.57 14.11 30.14
C LYS A 309 1.37 14.44 31.02
N ARG A 310 1.38 14.04 32.30
CA ARG A 310 0.37 14.48 33.28
C ARG A 310 0.73 15.87 33.81
N ASP A 311 0.66 16.86 32.92
CA ASP A 311 0.81 18.27 33.27
C ASP A 311 -0.53 19.01 33.23
N LYS A 312 -0.48 20.35 33.31
CA LYS A 312 -1.66 21.22 33.25
C LYS A 312 -2.50 21.06 31.97
N TYR A 313 -1.96 20.49 30.90
CA TYR A 313 -2.64 20.24 29.63
C TYR A 313 -3.16 18.80 29.49
N TYR A 314 -2.92 17.93 30.49
CA TYR A 314 -3.28 16.53 30.44
C TYR A 314 -4.77 16.29 30.15
N LYS A 315 -5.68 17.04 30.80
CA LYS A 315 -7.13 16.90 30.58
C LYS A 315 -7.51 17.22 29.15
N ASP A 316 -6.89 18.23 28.55
CA ASP A 316 -7.15 18.64 27.16
C ASP A 316 -6.59 17.61 26.18
N ASN A 317 -5.36 17.13 26.42
CA ASN A 317 -4.73 16.06 25.64
C ASN A 317 -5.57 14.77 25.68
N MET A 318 -6.16 14.41 26.82
CA MET A 318 -7.00 13.20 26.95
C MET A 318 -8.36 13.35 26.27
N LYS A 319 -9.01 14.52 26.37
CA LYS A 319 -10.24 14.83 25.60
C LYS A 319 -9.98 14.73 24.09
N TRP A 320 -8.84 15.27 23.66
CA TRP A 320 -8.39 15.21 22.27
C TRP A 320 -8.14 13.78 21.79
N LEU A 321 -7.43 12.96 22.58
CA LEU A 321 -7.19 11.55 22.25
C LEU A 321 -8.48 10.72 22.18
N ALA A 322 -9.46 11.01 23.03
CA ALA A 322 -10.76 10.35 22.99
C ALA A 322 -11.51 10.64 21.67
N PHE A 323 -11.50 11.91 21.23
CA PHE A 323 -12.04 12.30 19.93
C PHE A 323 -11.32 11.58 18.78
N LEU A 324 -9.99 11.57 18.80
CA LEU A 324 -9.18 10.89 17.78
C LEU A 324 -9.42 9.40 17.71
N ARG A 325 -9.53 8.71 18.85
CA ARG A 325 -9.74 7.26 18.90
C ARG A 325 -11.00 6.84 18.13
N GLY A 326 -12.05 7.66 18.15
CA GLY A 326 -13.28 7.43 17.38
C GLY A 326 -13.10 7.62 15.86
N LYS A 327 -12.33 8.62 15.44
CA LYS A 327 -12.09 8.95 14.02
C LYS A 327 -11.02 8.06 13.39
N VAL A 328 -9.91 7.85 14.07
CA VAL A 328 -8.78 7.02 13.61
C VAL A 328 -9.15 5.56 13.45
N LYS A 329 -9.99 4.99 14.32
CA LYS A 329 -10.47 3.61 14.14
C LYS A 329 -11.25 3.44 12.82
N LYS A 330 -11.99 4.48 12.41
CA LYS A 330 -12.70 4.51 11.11
C LYS A 330 -11.75 4.75 9.94
N LEU A 331 -10.78 5.65 10.06
CA LEU A 331 -9.87 6.07 8.98
C LEU A 331 -8.69 5.11 8.74
N LEU A 332 -8.16 4.49 9.78
CA LEU A 332 -6.93 3.71 9.74
C LEU A 332 -7.16 2.19 9.97
N GLY A 333 -8.42 1.78 10.15
CA GLY A 333 -8.81 0.38 10.41
C GLY A 333 -8.57 -0.06 11.85
N GLY A 334 -9.07 -1.25 12.21
CA GLY A 334 -9.03 -1.79 13.58
C GLY A 334 -7.65 -2.15 14.15
N HIS A 335 -6.56 -1.84 13.44
CA HIS A 335 -5.20 -2.26 13.77
C HIS A 335 -4.38 -1.23 14.56
N ILE A 336 -4.88 0.00 14.71
CA ILE A 336 -4.21 1.03 15.51
C ILE A 336 -4.66 0.95 16.96
N ARG A 337 -3.69 0.79 17.86
CA ARG A 337 -3.89 0.82 19.32
C ARG A 337 -3.30 2.10 19.88
N PHE A 338 -4.16 2.96 20.39
CA PHE A 338 -3.74 4.06 21.26
C PHE A 338 -3.34 3.47 22.60
N VAL A 339 -2.07 3.60 22.93
CA VAL A 339 -1.60 3.31 24.28
C VAL A 339 -1.23 4.63 24.93
N THR A 340 -2.12 5.09 25.80
CA THR A 340 -1.89 6.28 26.63
C THR A 340 -1.19 5.84 27.89
N HIS A 341 0.07 6.23 28.05
CA HIS A 341 0.73 6.09 29.34
C HIS A 341 0.68 7.43 30.06
N VAL A 342 0.10 7.41 31.26
CA VAL A 342 -0.02 8.54 32.17
C VAL A 342 1.20 8.49 33.07
N TYR A 343 1.99 9.56 33.06
CA TYR A 343 3.02 9.83 34.06
C TYR A 343 2.71 11.17 34.70
#